data_AF-A0A0M2P7W6-F1
#
_entry.id   AF-A0A0M2P7W6-F1
#
_cell.length_a   1.000
_cell.length_b   1.000
_cell.length_c   1.000
_cell.angle_alpha   90.00
_cell.angle_beta   90.00
_cell.angle_gamma   90.00
#
_symmetry.space_group_name_H-M   'P 1'
#
loop_
_entity.id
_entity.type
_entity.pdbx_description
1 polymer ?
#
loop_
_entity_poly.entity_id
_entity_poly.type
_entity_poly.pdbx_seq_one_letter_code
_entity_poly.pdbx_strand_id
1 'polypeptide(L)'
;MYEINFEFSDPAFFFNVLIITLAIVQIGNERSNGSLEYTLSLPFSRQSIFLFKWLVGFGVIFISCLISFGLSALIITNTDIYSDNFISYFTYLIEALLLFYTLTLSAGAITGSAFAQGLVALTVAILPFLLFGLYTVQLEAITGPSVLYSNEKFYEVISKMTPLTYVFFKNNFLISKDYITPIIEILLFFAFGLYIFVKQPFERNGSFFIWKPFERPVQMIVILLGILGFSSFGYLSSEDNSMIGYFIGAAIGAFIGFIVSYFVIYKKKK
;
A
#
# COMPACT_ATOMS: atom_id res chain seq x y z
N MET A 1 -39.53 6.26 -6.05
CA MET A 1 -38.95 4.94 -5.77
C MET A 1 -37.60 5.22 -5.11
N TYR A 2 -37.35 4.69 -3.91
CA TYR A 2 -36.04 4.86 -3.27
C TYR A 2 -35.06 3.87 -3.91
N GLU A 3 -33.89 4.36 -4.28
CA GLU A 3 -32.81 3.58 -4.89
C GLU A 3 -31.58 3.71 -4.00
N ILE A 4 -30.91 2.59 -3.73
CA ILE A 4 -29.62 2.57 -3.04
C ILE A 4 -28.55 2.32 -4.09
N ASN A 5 -27.74 3.35 -4.34
CA ASN A 5 -26.52 3.20 -5.13
C ASN A 5 -25.32 3.05 -4.19
N PHE A 6 -24.72 1.85 -4.21
CA PHE A 6 -23.56 1.50 -3.39
C PHE A 6 -22.26 2.24 -3.78
N GLU A 7 -22.23 2.93 -4.93
CA GLU A 7 -21.10 3.80 -5.35
C GLU A 7 -20.82 4.95 -4.38
N PHE A 8 -21.85 5.42 -3.67
CA PHE A 8 -21.73 6.52 -2.72
C PHE A 8 -21.54 6.06 -1.27
N SER A 9 -21.60 4.74 -1.02
CA SER A 9 -21.27 4.17 0.29
C SER A 9 -19.76 3.96 0.39
N ASP A 10 -19.05 4.85 1.10
CA ASP A 10 -17.59 4.77 1.21
C ASP A 10 -17.06 4.49 2.64
N PRO A 11 -17.50 3.41 3.31
CA PRO A 11 -16.85 2.95 4.54
C PRO A 11 -15.52 2.23 4.25
N ALA A 12 -15.15 2.02 2.99
CA ALA A 12 -13.97 1.25 2.58
C ALA A 12 -12.69 1.85 3.17
N PHE A 13 -12.54 3.18 3.16
CA PHE A 13 -11.42 3.86 3.81
C PHE A 13 -11.30 3.47 5.29
N PHE A 14 -12.40 3.56 6.04
CA PHE A 14 -12.41 3.27 7.47
C PHE A 14 -12.07 1.80 7.76
N PHE A 15 -12.63 0.87 6.98
CA PHE A 15 -12.33 -0.55 7.12
C PHE A 15 -10.88 -0.89 6.76
N ASN A 16 -10.30 -0.23 5.76
CA ASN A 16 -8.88 -0.37 5.43
C ASN A 16 -8.00 0.05 6.61
N VAL A 17 -8.31 1.16 7.29
CA VAL A 17 -7.57 1.59 8.50
C VAL A 17 -7.61 0.50 9.59
N LEU A 18 -8.77 -0.11 9.84
CA LEU A 18 -8.90 -1.18 10.84
C LEU A 18 -8.08 -2.42 10.47
N ILE A 19 -8.12 -2.82 9.20
CA ILE A 19 -7.41 -4.02 8.72
C ILE A 19 -5.89 -3.81 8.66
N ILE A 20 -5.42 -2.61 8.30
CA ILE A 20 -4.02 -2.22 8.42
C ILE A 20 -3.58 -2.30 9.88
N THR A 21 -4.40 -1.79 10.80
CA THR A 21 -4.12 -1.85 12.24
C THR A 21 -4.01 -3.30 12.72
N LEU A 22 -4.91 -4.18 12.29
CA LEU A 22 -4.88 -5.61 12.60
C LEU A 22 -3.57 -6.27 12.12
N ALA A 23 -3.12 -5.99 10.90
CA ALA A 23 -1.85 -6.50 10.37
C ALA A 23 -0.63 -5.96 11.15
N ILE A 24 -0.65 -4.70 11.57
CA ILE A 24 0.41 -4.09 12.41
C ILE A 24 0.46 -4.77 13.78
N VAL A 25 -0.68 -5.04 14.39
CA VAL A 25 -0.74 -5.72 15.69
C VAL A 25 -0.18 -7.14 15.58
N GLN A 26 -0.54 -7.89 14.53
CA GLN A 26 -0.15 -9.29 14.37
C GLN A 26 1.34 -9.54 14.13
N ILE A 27 2.11 -8.57 13.62
CA ILE A 27 3.56 -8.76 13.40
C ILE A 27 4.36 -7.63 14.05
N GLY A 28 4.07 -6.38 13.70
CA GLY A 28 4.85 -5.22 14.16
C GLY A 28 4.83 -5.05 15.67
N ASN A 29 3.66 -5.14 16.29
CA ASN A 29 3.51 -4.99 17.75
C ASN A 29 4.02 -6.23 18.49
N GLU A 30 3.72 -7.44 18.01
CA GLU A 30 4.29 -8.67 18.57
C GLU A 30 5.83 -8.66 18.54
N ARG A 31 6.41 -8.11 17.48
CA ARG A 31 7.87 -7.99 17.37
C ARG A 31 8.43 -6.95 18.32
N SER A 32 7.81 -5.76 18.43
CA SER A 32 8.30 -4.72 19.35
C SER A 32 8.23 -5.14 20.81
N ASN A 33 7.31 -6.04 21.16
CA ASN A 33 7.14 -6.55 22.51
C ASN A 33 7.93 -7.86 22.77
N GLY A 34 8.67 -8.37 21.78
CA GLY A 34 9.43 -9.63 21.88
C GLY A 34 8.58 -10.91 21.84
N SER A 35 7.25 -10.83 21.80
CA SER A 35 6.37 -12.00 21.76
C SER A 35 6.50 -12.81 20.46
N LEU A 36 6.95 -12.16 19.37
CA LEU A 36 7.26 -12.85 18.13
C LEU A 36 8.42 -13.83 18.28
N GLU A 37 9.44 -13.52 19.10
CA GLU A 37 10.57 -14.43 19.35
C GLU A 37 10.12 -15.69 20.08
N TYR A 38 9.21 -15.53 21.05
CA TYR A 38 8.57 -16.65 21.72
C TYR A 38 7.77 -17.51 20.74
N THR A 39 6.97 -16.89 19.86
CA THR A 39 6.19 -17.63 18.86
C THR A 39 7.09 -18.40 17.89
N LEU A 40 8.24 -17.84 17.52
CA LEU A 40 9.22 -18.46 16.62
C LEU A 40 10.09 -19.53 17.30
N SER A 41 10.10 -19.62 18.64
CA SER A 41 10.79 -20.69 19.37
C SER A 41 9.91 -21.93 19.60
N LEU A 42 8.61 -21.81 19.36
CA LEU A 42 7.68 -22.95 19.36
C LEU A 42 8.04 -23.95 18.24
N PRO A 43 7.66 -25.24 18.38
CA PRO A 43 7.95 -26.28 17.40
C PRO A 43 7.07 -26.20 16.13
N PHE A 44 6.82 -24.99 15.62
CA PHE A 44 6.08 -24.73 14.40
C PHE A 44 7.00 -24.17 13.32
N SER A 45 6.76 -24.56 12.07
CA SER A 45 7.49 -23.97 10.96
C SER A 45 7.14 -22.48 10.82
N ARG A 46 8.13 -21.65 10.46
CA ARG A 46 7.89 -20.22 10.21
C ARG A 46 6.89 -19.97 9.09
N GLN A 47 6.86 -20.86 8.10
CA GLN A 47 5.86 -20.83 7.03
C GLN A 47 4.45 -21.00 7.60
N SER A 48 4.25 -21.99 8.49
CA SER A 48 2.97 -22.20 9.16
C SER A 48 2.57 -20.98 9.98
N ILE A 49 3.50 -20.38 10.75
CA ILE A 49 3.21 -19.18 11.56
C ILE A 49 2.71 -18.03 10.67
N PHE A 50 3.40 -17.74 9.57
CA PHE A 50 2.98 -16.68 8.64
C PHE A 50 1.63 -16.98 8.00
N LEU A 51 1.44 -18.21 7.52
CA LEU A 51 0.20 -18.65 6.88
C LEU A 51 -0.99 -18.57 7.84
N PHE A 52 -0.83 -18.98 9.11
CA PHE A 52 -1.89 -18.84 10.11
C PHE A 52 -2.22 -17.39 10.42
N LYS A 53 -1.21 -16.51 10.53
CA LYS A 53 -1.47 -15.07 10.70
C LYS A 53 -2.30 -14.53 9.55
N TRP A 54 -1.88 -14.82 8.31
CA TRP A 54 -2.61 -14.39 7.12
C TRP A 54 -4.04 -14.95 7.07
N LEU A 55 -4.22 -16.24 7.39
CA LEU A 55 -5.55 -16.88 7.44
C LEU A 55 -6.47 -16.25 8.50
N VAL A 56 -5.94 -15.80 9.64
CA VAL A 56 -6.73 -15.09 10.64
C VAL A 56 -7.27 -13.78 10.06
N GLY A 57 -6.44 -12.98 9.40
CA GLY A 57 -6.92 -11.75 8.77
C GLY A 57 -7.88 -12.01 7.61
N PHE A 58 -7.57 -12.98 6.73
CA PHE A 58 -8.48 -13.41 5.68
C PHE A 58 -9.84 -13.84 6.23
N GLY A 59 -9.85 -14.67 7.28
CA GLY A 59 -11.07 -15.14 7.94
C GLY A 59 -11.89 -13.98 8.53
N VAL A 60 -11.23 -13.04 9.23
CA VAL A 60 -11.90 -11.85 9.77
C VAL A 60 -12.55 -11.02 8.66
N ILE A 61 -11.84 -10.76 7.55
CA ILE A 61 -12.37 -10.00 6.42
C ILE A 61 -13.52 -10.75 5.76
N PHE A 62 -13.29 -12.00 5.37
CA PHE A 62 -14.24 -12.78 4.58
C PHE A 62 -15.54 -13.05 5.35
N ILE A 63 -15.45 -13.49 6.61
CA ILE A 63 -16.63 -13.80 7.44
C ILE A 63 -17.41 -12.51 7.74
N SER A 64 -16.73 -11.41 8.07
CA SER A 64 -17.41 -10.14 8.35
C SER A 64 -18.14 -9.62 7.11
N CYS A 65 -17.49 -9.66 5.94
CA CYS A 65 -18.12 -9.26 4.67
C CYS A 65 -19.29 -10.17 4.29
N LEU A 66 -19.20 -11.49 4.51
CA LEU A 66 -20.31 -12.42 4.24
C LEU A 66 -21.54 -12.12 5.12
N ILE A 67 -21.32 -11.85 6.40
CA ILE A 67 -22.41 -11.47 7.32
C ILE A 67 -23.04 -10.15 6.87
N SER A 68 -22.22 -9.13 6.57
CA SER A 68 -22.71 -7.84 6.07
C SER A 68 -23.48 -7.98 4.76
N PHE A 69 -22.97 -8.77 3.80
CA PHE A 69 -23.64 -9.07 2.54
C PHE A 69 -25.02 -9.70 2.78
N GLY A 70 -25.09 -10.75 3.63
CA GLY A 70 -26.33 -11.44 3.94
C GLY A 70 -27.37 -10.53 4.61
N LEU A 71 -26.96 -9.73 5.59
CA LEU A 71 -27.85 -8.77 6.27
C LEU A 71 -28.35 -7.69 5.31
N SER A 72 -27.47 -7.11 4.50
CA SER A 72 -27.87 -6.10 3.51
C SER A 72 -28.80 -6.68 2.45
N ALA A 73 -28.55 -7.91 1.98
CA ALA A 73 -29.44 -8.59 1.03
C ALA A 73 -30.84 -8.80 1.61
N LEU A 74 -30.93 -9.27 2.87
CA LEU A 74 -32.21 -9.44 3.57
C LEU A 74 -32.99 -8.13 3.70
N ILE A 75 -32.30 -7.02 3.98
CA ILE A 75 -32.93 -5.70 4.06
C ILE A 75 -33.49 -5.30 2.70
N ILE A 76 -32.69 -5.41 1.64
CA ILE A 76 -33.09 -5.04 0.27
C ILE A 76 -34.31 -5.86 -0.18
N THR A 77 -34.28 -7.18 0.02
CA THR A 77 -35.41 -8.05 -0.37
C THR A 77 -36.67 -7.83 0.45
N ASN A 78 -36.54 -7.49 1.73
CA ASN A 78 -37.72 -7.25 2.59
C ASN A 78 -38.34 -5.85 2.39
N THR A 79 -37.60 -4.90 1.82
CA THR A 79 -38.04 -3.52 1.62
C THR A 79 -38.40 -3.18 0.17
N ASP A 80 -38.22 -4.14 -0.75
CA ASP A 80 -38.42 -3.97 -2.19
C ASP A 80 -37.68 -2.74 -2.78
N ILE A 81 -36.52 -2.41 -2.20
CA ILE A 81 -35.67 -1.30 -2.65
C ILE A 81 -34.84 -1.76 -3.85
N TYR A 82 -34.78 -0.94 -4.90
CA TYR A 82 -33.88 -1.20 -6.01
C TYR A 82 -32.43 -0.92 -5.57
N SER A 83 -31.54 -1.89 -5.77
CA SER A 83 -30.11 -1.78 -5.45
C SER A 83 -29.26 -1.87 -6.69
N ASP A 84 -28.43 -0.86 -6.94
CA ASP A 84 -27.43 -0.89 -8.00
C ASP A 84 -26.05 -1.29 -7.44
N ASN A 85 -25.23 -1.97 -8.25
CA ASN A 85 -23.86 -2.37 -7.95
C ASN A 85 -23.62 -3.20 -6.67
N PHE A 86 -24.66 -3.82 -6.08
CA PHE A 86 -24.57 -4.54 -4.80
C PHE A 86 -23.45 -5.61 -4.75
N ILE A 87 -23.44 -6.54 -5.72
CA ILE A 87 -22.44 -7.64 -5.76
C ILE A 87 -21.04 -7.07 -6.05
N SER A 88 -20.95 -6.12 -6.97
CA SER A 88 -19.70 -5.47 -7.36
C SER A 88 -19.03 -4.78 -6.16
N TYR A 89 -19.83 -4.11 -5.34
CA TYR A 89 -19.38 -3.42 -4.13
C TYR A 89 -18.76 -4.38 -3.12
N PHE A 90 -19.45 -5.48 -2.77
CA PHE A 90 -18.92 -6.45 -1.80
C PHE A 90 -17.69 -7.20 -2.32
N THR A 91 -17.65 -7.50 -3.62
CA THR A 91 -16.48 -8.12 -4.26
C THR A 91 -15.26 -7.19 -4.16
N TYR A 92 -15.43 -5.93 -4.56
CA TYR A 92 -14.41 -4.90 -4.41
C TYR A 92 -13.96 -4.73 -2.96
N LEU A 93 -14.90 -4.71 -2.02
CA LEU A 93 -14.59 -4.50 -0.60
C LEU A 93 -13.70 -5.62 -0.05
N ILE A 94 -13.99 -6.88 -0.38
CA ILE A 94 -13.17 -8.02 0.02
C ILE A 94 -11.76 -7.90 -0.56
N GLU A 95 -11.63 -7.58 -1.85
CA GLU A 95 -10.35 -7.44 -2.53
C GLU A 95 -9.52 -6.30 -1.97
N ALA A 96 -10.11 -5.11 -1.81
CA ALA A 96 -9.43 -3.95 -1.25
C ALA A 96 -8.92 -4.23 0.17
N LEU A 97 -9.78 -4.77 1.05
CA LEU A 97 -9.38 -5.09 2.42
C LEU A 97 -8.29 -6.16 2.45
N LEU A 98 -8.40 -7.20 1.62
CA LEU A 98 -7.41 -8.27 1.58
C LEU A 98 -6.08 -7.80 0.99
N LEU A 99 -6.10 -6.90 0.02
CA LEU A 99 -4.92 -6.24 -0.55
C LEU A 99 -4.16 -5.47 0.52
N PHE A 100 -4.82 -4.52 1.21
CA PHE A 100 -4.20 -3.72 2.25
C PHE A 100 -3.74 -4.56 3.45
N TYR A 101 -4.52 -5.57 3.83
CA TYR A 101 -4.11 -6.54 4.84
C TYR A 101 -2.81 -7.24 4.47
N THR A 102 -2.76 -7.84 3.27
CA THR A 102 -1.65 -8.67 2.81
C THR A 102 -0.39 -7.84 2.60
N LEU A 103 -0.54 -6.65 2.00
CA LEU A 103 0.54 -5.67 1.85
C LEU A 103 1.11 -5.27 3.20
N THR A 104 0.26 -4.95 4.18
CA THR A 104 0.71 -4.51 5.51
C THR A 104 1.35 -5.66 6.29
N LEU A 105 0.81 -6.87 6.19
CA LEU A 105 1.37 -8.06 6.82
C LEU A 105 2.76 -8.41 6.22
N SER A 106 2.87 -8.32 4.89
CA SER A 106 4.13 -8.49 4.16
C SER A 106 5.18 -7.44 4.56
N ALA A 107 4.78 -6.18 4.72
CA ALA A 107 5.66 -5.14 5.28
C ALA A 107 6.18 -5.54 6.67
N GLY A 108 5.35 -6.15 7.52
CA GLY A 108 5.75 -6.65 8.84
C GLY A 108 6.84 -7.73 8.79
N ALA A 109 6.91 -8.50 7.69
CA ALA A 109 7.94 -9.52 7.50
C ALA A 109 9.33 -8.92 7.21
N ILE A 110 9.41 -7.71 6.66
CA ILE A 110 10.68 -7.00 6.38
C ILE A 110 11.07 -6.00 7.47
N THR A 111 10.12 -5.50 8.25
CA THR A 111 10.37 -4.42 9.22
C THR A 111 10.50 -4.87 10.66
N GLY A 112 11.35 -4.20 11.43
CA GLY A 112 11.65 -4.58 12.81
C GLY A 112 10.74 -3.93 13.88
N SER A 113 9.77 -3.10 13.51
CA SER A 113 8.85 -2.41 14.44
C SER A 113 7.50 -2.08 13.79
N ALA A 114 6.46 -1.87 14.62
CA ALA A 114 5.13 -1.44 14.17
C ALA A 114 5.14 -0.14 13.34
N PHE A 115 5.95 0.85 13.77
CA PHE A 115 6.09 2.12 13.03
C PHE A 115 6.70 1.91 11.63
N ALA A 116 7.77 1.12 11.55
CA ALA A 116 8.41 0.82 10.27
C ALA A 116 7.46 0.03 9.36
N GLN A 117 6.72 -0.93 9.90
CA GLN A 117 5.71 -1.71 9.15
C GLN A 117 4.68 -0.79 8.48
N GLY A 118 4.07 0.12 9.25
CA GLY A 118 3.09 1.07 8.72
C GLY A 118 3.69 2.00 7.66
N LEU A 119 4.89 2.53 7.91
CA LEU A 119 5.56 3.43 6.95
C LEU A 119 5.91 2.72 5.64
N VAL A 120 6.41 1.49 5.71
CA VAL A 120 6.72 0.69 4.51
C VAL A 120 5.45 0.32 3.76
N ALA A 121 4.38 -0.08 4.45
CA ALA A 121 3.09 -0.36 3.83
C ALA A 121 2.57 0.87 3.06
N LEU A 122 2.54 2.04 3.69
CA LEU A 122 2.11 3.28 3.03
C LEU A 122 3.02 3.64 1.84
N THR A 123 4.33 3.48 1.98
CA THR A 123 5.27 3.79 0.90
C THR A 123 5.03 2.88 -0.30
N VAL A 124 4.87 1.56 -0.08
CA VAL A 124 4.63 0.58 -1.14
C VAL A 124 3.26 0.80 -1.81
N ALA A 125 2.24 1.21 -1.06
CA ALA A 125 0.91 1.46 -1.61
C ALA A 125 0.86 2.61 -2.64
N ILE A 126 1.76 3.60 -2.52
CA ILE A 126 1.84 4.77 -3.41
C ILE A 126 2.99 4.62 -4.42
N LEU A 127 3.90 3.67 -4.20
CA LEU A 127 5.14 3.52 -4.97
C LEU A 127 4.94 3.45 -6.50
N PRO A 128 3.97 2.69 -7.05
CA PRO A 128 3.79 2.62 -8.50
C PRO A 128 3.44 3.98 -9.09
N PHE A 129 2.49 4.70 -8.49
CA PHE A 129 2.15 6.06 -8.87
C PHE A 129 3.33 7.02 -8.76
N LEU A 130 4.15 6.92 -7.70
CA LEU A 130 5.34 7.76 -7.56
C LEU A 130 6.38 7.46 -8.63
N LEU A 131 6.67 6.20 -8.94
CA LEU A 131 7.70 5.83 -9.91
C LEU A 131 7.32 6.25 -11.33
N PHE A 132 6.07 6.02 -11.72
CA PHE A 132 5.61 6.30 -13.09
C PHE A 132 5.05 7.71 -13.28
N GLY A 133 4.56 8.36 -12.22
CA GLY A 133 4.02 9.73 -12.24
C GLY A 133 5.05 10.83 -12.00
N LEU A 134 6.10 10.56 -11.21
CA LEU A 134 7.44 11.09 -11.53
C LEU A 134 7.89 10.38 -12.82
N TYR A 135 9.11 10.33 -13.31
CA TYR A 135 9.36 9.84 -14.68
C TYR A 135 8.58 10.56 -15.83
N THR A 136 7.25 10.51 -15.93
CA THR A 136 6.44 11.26 -16.92
C THR A 136 6.71 12.75 -16.84
N VAL A 137 6.69 13.35 -15.66
CA VAL A 137 6.99 14.78 -15.47
C VAL A 137 8.44 15.09 -15.87
N GLN A 138 9.37 14.17 -15.65
CA GLN A 138 10.77 14.33 -16.02
C GLN A 138 10.96 14.25 -17.52
N LEU A 139 10.25 13.36 -18.21
CA LEU A 139 10.22 13.33 -19.66
C LEU A 139 9.61 14.62 -20.20
N GLU A 140 8.50 15.08 -19.63
CA GLU A 140 7.85 16.33 -20.02
C GLU A 140 8.79 17.54 -19.89
N ALA A 141 9.53 17.62 -18.79
CA ALA A 141 10.54 18.66 -18.60
C ALA A 141 11.60 18.64 -19.73
N ILE A 142 12.03 17.45 -20.18
CA ILE A 142 13.09 17.30 -21.19
C ILE A 142 12.56 17.48 -22.63
N THR A 143 11.39 16.91 -22.95
CA THR A 143 10.87 16.83 -24.33
C THR A 143 9.83 17.90 -24.65
N GLY A 144 9.39 18.68 -23.66
CA GLY A 144 8.25 19.59 -23.77
C GLY A 144 6.89 18.89 -23.53
N PRO A 145 5.80 19.66 -23.41
CA PRO A 145 4.49 19.24 -22.86
C PRO A 145 3.66 18.26 -23.72
N SER A 146 4.26 17.47 -24.62
CA SER A 146 3.53 16.76 -25.67
C SER A 146 3.60 15.23 -25.65
N VAL A 147 4.47 14.60 -24.83
CA VAL A 147 4.86 13.20 -25.11
C VAL A 147 4.05 12.13 -24.34
N LEU A 148 3.46 12.41 -23.16
CA LEU A 148 2.83 11.33 -22.35
C LEU A 148 1.50 11.65 -21.66
N TYR A 149 1.12 12.91 -21.47
CA TYR A 149 -0.19 13.28 -20.90
C TYR A 149 -1.39 12.84 -21.76
N SER A 150 -1.15 12.45 -23.02
CA SER A 150 -2.18 12.03 -23.97
C SER A 150 -2.47 10.53 -23.99
N ASN A 151 -1.71 9.69 -23.28
CA ASN A 151 -1.92 8.24 -23.32
C ASN A 151 -2.78 7.77 -22.14
N GLU A 152 -4.09 7.92 -22.26
CA GLU A 152 -5.09 7.50 -21.26
C GLU A 152 -4.87 6.05 -20.76
N LYS A 153 -4.44 5.15 -21.65
CA LYS A 153 -4.13 3.75 -21.32
C LYS A 153 -2.97 3.61 -20.33
N PHE A 154 -1.98 4.49 -20.41
CA PHE A 154 -0.82 4.46 -19.52
C PHE A 154 -1.22 4.87 -18.10
N TYR A 155 -1.99 5.95 -17.96
CA TYR A 155 -2.56 6.35 -16.67
C TYR A 155 -3.52 5.30 -16.10
N GLU A 156 -4.31 4.66 -16.96
CA GLU A 156 -5.16 3.54 -16.58
C GLU A 156 -4.36 2.38 -15.99
N VAL A 157 -3.28 1.94 -16.63
CA VAL A 157 -2.44 0.87 -16.11
C VAL A 157 -1.79 1.26 -14.77
N ILE A 158 -1.26 2.48 -14.65
CA ILE A 158 -0.60 2.92 -13.41
C ILE A 158 -1.59 3.00 -12.26
N SER A 159 -2.77 3.57 -12.49
CA SER A 159 -3.80 3.70 -11.46
C SER A 159 -4.28 2.33 -10.97
N LYS A 160 -4.43 1.36 -11.87
CA LYS A 160 -4.74 -0.04 -11.54
C LYS A 160 -3.63 -0.72 -10.75
N MET A 161 -2.37 -0.48 -11.11
CA MET A 161 -1.22 -1.06 -10.40
C MET A 161 -0.90 -0.37 -9.07
N THR A 162 -1.62 0.69 -8.69
CA THR A 162 -1.31 1.47 -7.48
C THR A 162 -2.27 1.06 -6.36
N PRO A 163 -1.83 0.32 -5.32
CA PRO A 163 -2.73 -0.15 -4.26
C PRO A 163 -3.56 0.96 -3.61
N LEU A 164 -3.02 2.19 -3.49
CA LEU A 164 -3.72 3.34 -2.89
C LEU A 164 -5.06 3.66 -3.60
N THR A 165 -5.21 3.38 -4.89
CA THR A 165 -6.46 3.67 -5.61
C THR A 165 -7.63 2.84 -5.11
N TYR A 166 -7.37 1.63 -4.58
CA TYR A 166 -8.37 0.73 -4.01
C TYR A 166 -8.85 1.12 -2.59
N VAL A 167 -8.41 2.26 -2.05
CA VAL A 167 -8.90 2.74 -0.73
C VAL A 167 -10.36 3.23 -0.82
N PHE A 168 -10.75 3.79 -1.96
CA PHE A 168 -12.03 4.47 -2.14
C PHE A 168 -12.80 3.85 -3.30
N PHE A 169 -14.00 3.33 -3.05
CA PHE A 169 -14.81 2.68 -4.08
C PHE A 169 -15.19 3.65 -5.22
N LYS A 170 -15.48 4.91 -4.86
CA LYS A 170 -15.85 5.98 -5.80
C LYS A 170 -14.67 6.45 -6.66
N ASN A 171 -13.44 6.24 -6.22
CA ASN A 171 -12.25 6.83 -6.85
C ASN A 171 -11.63 5.94 -7.94
N ASN A 172 -12.35 4.89 -8.36
CA ASN A 172 -12.05 4.20 -9.59
C ASN A 172 -12.46 5.10 -10.76
N PHE A 173 -11.54 5.99 -11.17
CA PHE A 173 -11.62 6.77 -12.41
C PHE A 173 -11.79 5.89 -13.67
N LEU A 174 -11.82 4.56 -13.50
CA LEU A 174 -12.02 3.55 -14.52
C LEU A 174 -13.03 2.53 -13.98
N ILE A 175 -14.26 2.64 -14.47
CA ILE A 175 -15.36 1.66 -14.30
C ILE A 175 -15.03 0.34 -15.02
N SER A 176 -13.75 -0.02 -15.14
CA SER A 176 -13.38 -1.39 -15.42
C SER A 176 -13.49 -2.16 -14.11
N LYS A 177 -14.40 -3.12 -14.07
CA LYS A 177 -14.53 -4.20 -13.09
C LYS A 177 -13.24 -5.04 -13.03
N ASP A 178 -12.12 -4.42 -12.70
CA ASP A 178 -10.81 -5.03 -12.72
C ASP A 178 -10.52 -5.65 -11.36
N TYR A 179 -11.09 -6.84 -11.20
CA TYR A 179 -10.87 -7.73 -10.06
C TYR A 179 -9.54 -8.47 -10.16
N ILE A 180 -8.92 -8.50 -11.34
CA ILE A 180 -7.75 -9.35 -11.61
C ILE A 180 -6.48 -8.71 -11.03
N THR A 181 -6.30 -7.41 -11.26
CA THR A 181 -5.13 -6.67 -10.78
C THR A 181 -4.93 -6.77 -9.26
N PRO A 182 -5.93 -6.48 -8.39
CA PRO A 182 -5.74 -6.58 -6.95
C PRO A 182 -5.47 -8.03 -6.50
N ILE A 183 -6.06 -9.03 -7.15
CA ILE A 183 -5.77 -10.45 -6.88
C ILE A 183 -4.32 -10.79 -7.18
N ILE A 184 -3.77 -10.32 -8.30
CA ILE A 184 -2.35 -10.52 -8.64
C ILE A 184 -1.46 -9.85 -7.58
N GLU A 185 -1.78 -8.64 -7.16
CA GLU A 185 -1.03 -7.92 -6.13
C GLU A 185 -1.08 -8.64 -4.77
N ILE A 186 -2.25 -9.15 -4.36
CA ILE A 186 -2.41 -9.96 -3.14
C ILE A 186 -1.48 -11.17 -3.19
N LEU A 187 -1.46 -11.91 -4.31
CA LEU A 187 -0.61 -13.09 -4.48
C LEU A 187 0.87 -12.71 -4.43
N LEU A 188 1.27 -11.62 -5.08
CA LEU A 188 2.64 -11.12 -5.08
C LEU A 188 3.09 -10.71 -3.67
N PHE A 189 2.29 -9.92 -2.95
CA PHE A 189 2.62 -9.49 -1.59
C PHE A 189 2.63 -10.66 -0.61
N PHE A 190 1.71 -11.62 -0.76
CA PHE A 190 1.68 -12.83 0.05
C PHE A 190 2.94 -13.67 -0.16
N ALA A 191 3.28 -13.97 -1.41
CA ALA A 191 4.47 -14.77 -1.76
C ALA A 191 5.76 -14.09 -1.28
N PHE A 192 5.87 -12.77 -1.48
CA PHE A 192 7.01 -11.99 -1.03
C PHE A 192 7.13 -11.98 0.50
N GLY A 193 6.03 -11.69 1.20
CA GLY A 193 5.99 -11.67 2.66
C GLY A 193 6.34 -13.02 3.27
N LEU A 194 5.78 -14.11 2.72
CA LEU A 194 6.06 -15.48 3.15
C LEU A 194 7.53 -15.85 2.95
N TYR A 195 8.08 -15.58 1.77
CA TYR A 195 9.47 -15.86 1.44
C TYR A 195 10.43 -15.19 2.43
N ILE A 196 10.20 -13.91 2.72
CA ILE A 196 11.04 -13.13 3.63
C ILE A 196 10.85 -13.60 5.06
N PHE A 197 9.61 -13.82 5.50
CA PHE A 197 9.31 -14.24 6.87
C PHE A 197 9.98 -15.57 7.22
N VAL A 198 10.02 -16.51 6.27
CA VAL A 198 10.72 -17.79 6.46
C VAL A 198 12.22 -17.56 6.67
N LYS A 199 12.84 -16.68 5.88
CA LYS A 199 14.30 -16.46 5.90
C LYS A 199 14.77 -15.37 6.86
N GLN A 200 13.89 -14.77 7.66
CA GLN A 200 14.24 -13.64 8.50
C GLN A 200 15.30 -13.96 9.58
N PRO A 201 16.28 -13.06 9.82
CA PRO A 201 17.20 -13.16 10.95
C PRO A 201 16.56 -12.66 12.26
N PHE A 202 16.97 -13.23 13.39
CA PHE A 202 16.43 -12.89 14.72
C PHE A 202 17.07 -11.67 15.38
N GLU A 203 18.34 -11.39 15.08
CA GLU A 203 19.20 -10.50 15.88
C GLU A 203 18.93 -9.00 15.68
N ARG A 204 17.96 -8.62 14.83
CA ARG A 204 17.73 -7.23 14.39
C ARG A 204 16.34 -6.69 14.71
N ASN A 205 15.67 -7.23 15.73
CA ASN A 205 14.44 -6.64 16.23
C ASN A 205 14.68 -5.19 16.71
N GLY A 206 13.73 -4.29 16.42
CA GLY A 206 13.85 -2.85 16.67
C GLY A 206 14.60 -2.03 15.61
N SER A 207 15.26 -2.66 14.63
CA SER A 207 15.78 -1.95 13.45
C SER A 207 14.65 -1.59 12.47
N PHE A 208 14.87 -0.63 11.57
CA PHE A 208 13.85 -0.27 10.57
C PHE A 208 13.56 -1.46 9.64
N PHE A 209 14.61 -2.00 9.00
CA PHE A 209 14.56 -3.25 8.23
C PHE A 209 15.30 -4.36 8.97
N ILE A 210 14.66 -5.52 9.10
CA ILE A 210 15.26 -6.71 9.72
C ILE A 210 16.47 -7.18 8.90
N TRP A 211 16.37 -7.12 7.57
CA TRP A 211 17.46 -7.49 6.67
C TRP A 211 18.35 -6.28 6.36
N LYS A 212 19.61 -6.34 6.79
CA LYS A 212 20.57 -5.24 6.62
C LYS A 212 20.78 -4.86 5.15
N PRO A 213 20.80 -5.80 4.18
CA PRO A 213 20.95 -5.46 2.78
C PRO A 213 19.83 -4.57 2.22
N PHE A 214 18.63 -4.50 2.82
CA PHE A 214 17.55 -3.63 2.33
C PHE A 214 17.74 -2.14 2.68
N GLU A 215 18.54 -1.81 3.70
CA GLU A 215 18.69 -0.43 4.15
C GLU A 215 19.28 0.48 3.04
N ARG A 216 20.32 0.01 2.34
CA ARG A 216 21.02 0.80 1.32
C ARG A 216 20.18 0.99 0.03
N PRO A 217 19.60 -0.06 -0.57
CA PRO A 217 18.72 0.08 -1.73
C PRO A 217 17.52 0.99 -1.44
N VAL A 218 16.85 0.79 -0.31
CA VAL A 218 15.70 1.63 0.05
C VAL A 218 16.13 3.07 0.30
N GLN A 219 17.26 3.30 0.96
CA GLN A 219 17.81 4.66 1.11
C GLN A 219 18.05 5.33 -0.26
N MET A 220 18.65 4.63 -1.22
CA MET A 220 18.85 5.16 -2.57
C MET A 220 17.53 5.48 -3.26
N ILE A 221 16.54 4.60 -3.16
CA ILE A 221 15.19 4.83 -3.72
C ILE A 221 14.54 6.08 -3.08
N VAL A 222 14.60 6.23 -1.76
CA VAL A 222 14.04 7.41 -1.07
C VAL A 222 14.72 8.70 -1.52
N ILE A 223 16.05 8.70 -1.69
CA ILE A 223 16.78 9.86 -2.19
C ILE A 223 16.39 10.16 -3.64
N LEU A 224 16.32 9.14 -4.50
CA LEU A 224 15.91 9.30 -5.90
C LEU A 224 14.49 9.84 -6.01
N LEU A 225 13.54 9.28 -5.27
CA LEU A 225 12.17 9.79 -5.22
C LEU A 225 12.09 11.21 -4.67
N GLY A 226 12.95 11.56 -3.69
CA GLY A 226 13.08 12.93 -3.20
C GLY A 226 13.55 13.89 -4.31
N ILE A 227 14.63 13.55 -4.99
CA ILE A 227 15.15 14.36 -6.11
C ILE A 227 14.08 14.54 -7.18
N LEU A 228 13.51 13.42 -7.65
CA LEU A 228 12.51 13.42 -8.71
C LEU A 228 11.25 14.20 -8.28
N GLY A 229 10.70 13.93 -7.11
CA GLY A 229 9.50 14.57 -6.59
C GLY A 229 9.64 16.08 -6.41
N PHE A 230 10.69 16.52 -5.73
CA PHE A 230 10.90 17.95 -5.51
C PHE A 230 11.31 18.69 -6.79
N SER A 231 12.03 18.02 -7.73
CA SER A 231 12.31 18.61 -9.04
C SER A 231 11.03 18.83 -9.86
N SER A 232 10.12 17.85 -9.88
CA SER A 232 8.80 17.96 -10.51
C SER A 232 7.98 19.08 -9.87
N PHE A 233 7.96 19.15 -8.53
CA PHE A 233 7.25 20.20 -7.81
C PHE A 233 7.82 21.60 -8.12
N GLY A 234 9.14 21.75 -8.12
CA GLY A 234 9.80 23.03 -8.43
C GLY A 234 9.61 23.48 -9.88
N TYR A 235 9.57 22.53 -10.82
CA TYR A 235 9.24 22.79 -12.22
C TYR A 235 7.80 23.29 -12.37
N LEU A 236 6.82 22.50 -11.89
CA LEU A 236 5.39 22.79 -12.03
C LEU A 236 4.90 24.02 -11.25
N SER A 237 5.59 24.37 -10.15
CA SER A 237 5.22 25.53 -9.32
C SER A 237 5.78 26.85 -9.84
N SER A 238 6.63 26.82 -10.86
CA SER A 238 7.18 28.02 -11.49
C SER A 238 6.24 28.49 -12.61
N GLU A 239 5.94 29.79 -12.68
CA GLU A 239 4.96 30.36 -13.64
C GLU A 239 5.19 29.94 -15.11
N ASP A 240 6.45 29.79 -15.52
CA ASP A 240 6.85 29.38 -16.88
C ASP A 240 7.43 27.95 -16.96
N ASN A 241 7.14 27.07 -16.00
CA ASN A 241 7.77 25.74 -15.93
C ASN A 241 9.31 25.82 -16.00
N SER A 242 9.88 26.61 -15.08
CA SER A 242 11.29 26.98 -15.12
C SER A 242 12.24 25.83 -14.78
N MET A 243 13.25 25.64 -15.62
CA MET A 243 14.36 24.71 -15.35
C MET A 243 15.17 25.11 -14.11
N ILE A 244 15.19 26.39 -13.73
CA ILE A 244 15.84 26.84 -12.50
C ILE A 244 15.09 26.26 -11.28
N GLY A 245 13.76 26.33 -11.30
CA GLY A 245 12.90 25.72 -10.27
C GLY A 245 13.11 24.21 -10.18
N TYR A 246 13.26 23.54 -11.33
CA TYR A 246 13.58 22.10 -11.39
C TYR A 246 14.89 21.76 -10.66
N PHE A 247 15.99 22.48 -10.94
CA PHE A 247 17.29 22.21 -10.30
C PHE A 247 17.31 22.56 -8.81
N ILE A 248 16.67 23.66 -8.41
CA ILE A 248 16.53 24.03 -6.99
C ILE A 248 15.72 22.95 -6.26
N GLY A 249 14.60 22.54 -6.84
CA GLY A 249 13.77 21.45 -6.33
C GLY A 249 14.57 20.15 -6.18
N ALA A 250 15.34 19.76 -7.20
CA ALA A 250 16.21 18.58 -7.14
C ALA A 250 17.23 18.63 -5.99
N ALA A 251 17.87 19.78 -5.77
CA ALA A 251 18.84 19.96 -4.69
C ALA A 251 18.19 19.86 -3.30
N ILE A 252 17.03 20.50 -3.12
CA ILE A 252 16.24 20.40 -1.90
C ILE A 252 15.78 18.95 -1.66
N GLY A 253 15.29 18.29 -2.71
CA GLY A 253 14.86 16.89 -2.66
C GLY A 253 15.97 15.92 -2.29
N ALA A 254 17.17 16.10 -2.83
CA ALA A 254 18.36 15.33 -2.45
C ALA A 254 18.67 15.51 -0.96
N PHE A 255 18.65 16.75 -0.47
CA PHE A 255 18.94 17.07 0.92
C PHE A 255 17.90 16.48 1.88
N ILE A 256 16.61 16.68 1.61
CA ILE A 256 15.51 16.14 2.42
C ILE A 256 15.52 14.62 2.38
N GLY A 257 15.62 14.01 1.19
CA GLY A 257 15.66 12.56 1.03
C GLY A 257 16.84 11.92 1.77
N PHE A 258 18.01 12.56 1.74
CA PHE A 258 19.17 12.13 2.52
C PHE A 258 18.92 12.22 4.03
N ILE A 259 18.40 13.35 4.53
CA ILE A 259 18.10 13.53 5.96
C ILE A 259 17.08 12.49 6.42
N VAL A 260 15.93 12.38 5.73
CA VAL A 260 14.85 11.46 6.13
C VAL A 260 15.35 10.03 6.12
N SER A 261 16.00 9.58 5.04
CA SER A 261 16.54 8.22 4.98
C SER A 261 17.62 7.96 6.04
N TYR A 262 18.49 8.93 6.31
CA TYR A 262 19.51 8.81 7.34
C TYR A 262 18.92 8.68 8.74
N PHE A 263 17.94 9.50 9.11
CA PHE A 263 17.36 9.47 10.46
C PHE A 263 16.36 8.34 10.68
N VAL A 264 15.61 7.96 9.65
CA VAL A 264 14.54 6.95 9.76
C VAL A 264 15.09 5.53 9.54
N ILE A 265 15.93 5.34 8.51
CA ILE A 265 16.38 4.01 8.10
C ILE A 265 17.74 3.67 8.73
N TYR A 266 18.69 4.61 8.70
CA TYR A 266 20.09 4.31 9.03
C TYR A 266 20.46 4.57 10.49
N LYS A 267 19.96 5.66 11.09
CA LYS A 267 20.31 6.04 12.46
C LYS A 267 19.60 5.12 13.43
N LYS A 268 20.37 4.19 14.01
CA LYS A 268 19.92 3.31 15.09
C LYS A 268 19.39 4.18 16.24
N LYS A 269 18.09 4.08 16.53
CA LYS A 269 17.56 4.60 17.80
C LYS A 269 18.22 3.79 18.91
N LYS A 270 18.94 4.48 19.80
CA LYS A 270 19.46 3.89 21.03
C LYS A 270 18.31 3.56 21.95
#